data_AF-A0A6L8ELI9-F1
#
_entry.id   AF-A0A6L8ELI9-F1
#
_cell.length_a   1.000
_cell.length_b   1.000
_cell.length_c   1.000
_cell.angle_alpha   90.00
_cell.angle_beta   90.00
_cell.angle_gamma   90.00
#
_symmetry.space_group_name_H-M   'P 1'
#
loop_
_entity.id
_entity.type
_entity.pdbx_description
1 polymer ?
#
loop_
_entity_poly.entity_id
_entity_poly.type
_entity_poly.pdbx_seq_one_letter_code
_entity_poly.pdbx_strand_id
1 'polypeptide(L)'
;MGNFETRLQVGVWECSTGKFEYTYTGDEICTLLEGRVVITDTDGAAHHFAAGDTFFTQLGETVTWEVLEPVKKIFHIHNKEGA
;
A
#
# COMPACT_ATOMS: atom_id res chain seq x y z
N MET A 1 -8.17 -17.70 -2.83
CA MET A 1 -6.85 -17.06 -3.03
C MET A 1 -6.89 -16.38 -4.38
N GLY A 2 -6.67 -15.07 -4.40
CA GLY A 2 -6.94 -14.21 -5.56
C GLY A 2 -5.96 -14.43 -6.71
N ASN A 3 -6.47 -14.35 -7.94
CA ASN A 3 -5.66 -14.38 -9.14
C ASN A 3 -4.98 -13.00 -9.32
N PHE A 4 -3.67 -12.94 -9.10
CA PHE A 4 -2.89 -11.69 -9.20
C PHE A 4 -2.69 -11.20 -10.66
N GLU A 5 -3.13 -11.97 -11.65
CA GLU A 5 -3.08 -11.61 -13.08
C GLU A 5 -4.30 -10.78 -13.56
N THR A 6 -5.23 -10.46 -12.66
CA THR A 6 -6.48 -9.78 -13.02
C THR A 6 -6.29 -8.26 -13.06
N ARG A 7 -7.01 -7.59 -13.97
CA ARG A 7 -7.05 -6.12 -14.10
C ARG A 7 -7.46 -5.39 -12.81
N LEU A 8 -8.12 -6.10 -11.90
CA LEU A 8 -8.66 -5.59 -10.65
C LEU A 8 -8.30 -6.52 -9.49
N GLN A 9 -7.58 -6.03 -8.50
CA GLN A 9 -7.32 -6.77 -7.28
C GLN A 9 -7.91 -6.02 -6.09
N VAL A 10 -8.66 -6.74 -5.26
CA VAL A 10 -9.21 -6.22 -4.01
C VAL A 10 -8.93 -7.21 -2.90
N GLY A 11 -8.64 -6.70 -1.71
CA GLY A 11 -8.37 -7.56 -0.58
C GLY A 11 -8.01 -6.82 0.68
N VAL A 12 -7.66 -7.62 1.68
CA VAL A 12 -7.09 -7.14 2.94
C VAL A 12 -5.65 -7.62 3.00
N TRP A 13 -4.76 -6.73 3.43
CA TRP A 13 -3.35 -7.02 3.65
C TRP A 13 -2.99 -6.67 5.09
N GLU A 14 -2.08 -7.44 5.67
CA GLU A 14 -1.60 -7.28 7.05
C GLU A 14 -0.07 -7.36 7.09
N CYS A 15 0.53 -6.61 8.02
CA CYS A 15 1.98 -6.62 8.21
C CYS A 15 2.38 -6.32 9.65
N SER A 16 3.38 -7.05 10.13
CA SER A 16 4.05 -6.75 11.41
C SER A 16 4.93 -5.51 11.30
N THR A 17 5.40 -5.02 12.44
CA THR A 17 6.36 -3.91 12.51
C THR A 17 7.63 -4.22 11.72
N GLY A 18 8.17 -3.22 11.03
CA GLY A 18 9.35 -3.37 10.18
C GLY A 18 9.48 -2.22 9.18
N LYS A 19 10.58 -2.23 8.42
CA LYS A 19 10.85 -1.24 7.39
C LYS A 19 11.26 -1.93 6.09
N PHE A 20 10.62 -1.58 4.99
CA PHE A 20 10.90 -2.19 3.68
C PHE A 20 10.58 -1.22 2.55
N GLU A 21 11.28 -1.39 1.43
CA GLU A 21 10.97 -0.71 0.18
C GLU A 21 9.95 -1.53 -0.61
N TYR A 22 9.04 -0.85 -1.28
CA TYR A 22 8.06 -1.47 -2.16
C TYR A 22 7.84 -0.63 -3.41
N THR A 23 7.84 -1.29 -4.57
CA THR A 23 7.48 -0.69 -5.86
C THR A 23 6.08 -1.16 -6.24
N TYR A 24 5.16 -0.21 -6.47
CA TYR A 24 3.77 -0.50 -6.80
C TYR A 24 3.64 -1.03 -8.23
N THR A 25 3.01 -2.18 -8.38
CA THR A 25 2.78 -2.84 -9.70
C THR A 25 1.44 -2.46 -10.34
N GLY A 26 0.72 -1.50 -9.75
CA GLY A 26 -0.55 -0.98 -10.22
C GLY A 26 -0.92 0.32 -9.51
N ASP A 27 -1.96 0.99 -10.00
CA ASP A 27 -2.54 2.14 -9.32
C ASP A 27 -3.34 1.62 -8.10
N GLU A 28 -2.94 1.97 -6.87
CA GLU A 28 -3.54 1.46 -5.64
C GLU A 28 -4.20 2.59 -4.85
N ILE A 29 -5.46 2.39 -4.45
CA ILE A 29 -6.05 3.12 -3.32
C ILE A 29 -6.23 2.16 -2.15
N CYS A 30 -5.84 2.58 -0.95
CA CYS A 30 -6.01 1.77 0.25
C CYS A 30 -6.40 2.60 1.46
N THR A 31 -7.07 1.94 2.40
CA THR A 31 -7.45 2.51 3.70
C THR A 31 -6.84 1.65 4.80
N LEU A 32 -6.12 2.26 5.73
CA LEU A 32 -5.68 1.57 6.94
C LEU A 32 -6.88 1.33 7.85
N LEU A 33 -7.12 0.07 8.20
CA LEU A 33 -8.14 -0.34 9.16
C LEU A 33 -7.56 -0.32 10.58
N GLU A 34 -6.28 -0.66 10.73
CA GLU A 34 -5.56 -0.76 12.00
C GLU A 34 -4.09 -0.32 11.81
N GLY A 35 -3.46 0.15 12.88
CA GLY A 35 -2.02 0.42 12.96
C GLY A 35 -1.59 1.83 12.56
N ARG A 36 -0.27 2.03 12.45
CA ARG A 36 0.38 3.30 12.08
C ARG A 36 1.62 3.05 11.23
N VAL A 37 1.78 3.84 10.17
CA VAL A 37 2.94 3.78 9.27
C VAL A 37 3.48 5.18 8.95
N VAL A 38 4.75 5.20 8.57
CA VAL A 38 5.34 6.30 7.80
C VAL A 38 5.66 5.76 6.42
N ILE A 39 5.22 6.46 5.38
CA ILE A 39 5.59 6.16 4.00
C ILE A 39 6.46 7.30 3.51
N THR A 40 7.64 6.98 3.02
CA THR A 40 8.58 7.95 2.47
C THR A 40 8.73 7.74 0.98
N ASP A 41 8.43 8.77 0.19
CA ASP A 41 8.58 8.74 -1.27
C ASP A 41 10.06 8.86 -1.71
N THR A 42 10.31 8.78 -3.02
CA THR A 42 11.67 8.90 -3.57
C THR A 42 12.29 10.28 -3.41
N ASP A 43 11.46 11.32 -3.22
CA ASP A 43 11.91 12.69 -2.99
C ASP A 43 12.25 12.94 -1.51
N GLY A 44 12.00 11.94 -0.65
CA GLY A 44 12.27 11.96 0.77
C GLY A 44 11.15 12.57 1.61
N ALA A 45 9.99 12.88 1.02
CA ALA A 45 8.85 13.37 1.77
C ALA A 45 8.23 12.23 2.58
N ALA A 46 8.04 12.47 3.89
CA ALA A 46 7.47 11.50 4.81
C ALA A 46 5.99 11.80 5.09
N HIS A 47 5.15 10.81 4.85
CA HIS A 47 3.72 10.84 5.08
C HIS A 47 3.36 9.90 6.23
N HIS A 48 2.64 10.42 7.21
CA HIS A 48 2.20 9.65 8.37
C HIS A 48 0.75 9.23 8.18
N PHE A 49 0.47 7.93 8.32
CA PHE A 49 -0.88 7.39 8.22
C PHE A 49 -1.22 6.53 9.44
N ALA A 50 -2.47 6.57 9.85
CA ALA A 50 -3.05 5.77 10.92
C ALA A 50 -4.39 5.16 10.49
N ALA A 51 -4.96 4.32 11.36
CA ALA A 51 -6.29 3.74 11.15
C ALA A 51 -7.34 4.83 10.80
N GLY A 52 -8.08 4.60 9.71
CA GLY A 52 -9.05 5.53 9.13
C GLY A 52 -8.52 6.31 7.93
N ASP A 53 -7.20 6.49 7.81
CA ASP A 53 -6.62 7.23 6.70
C ASP A 53 -6.68 6.43 5.39
N THR A 54 -6.91 7.15 4.30
CA THR A 54 -6.95 6.61 2.94
C THR A 54 -5.96 7.37 2.08
N PHE A 55 -5.19 6.65 1.27
CA PHE A 55 -4.21 7.23 0.36
C PHE A 55 -4.09 6.44 -0.94
N PHE A 56 -3.46 7.07 -1.91
CA PHE A 56 -3.29 6.57 -3.27
C PHE A 56 -1.81 6.56 -3.66
N THR A 57 -1.39 5.54 -4.39
CA THR A 57 -0.03 5.38 -4.94
C THR A 57 -0.12 4.96 -6.40
N GLN A 58 0.79 5.49 -7.22
CA GLN A 58 0.76 5.27 -8.67
C GLN A 58 1.56 4.05 -9.09
N LEU A 59 1.18 3.44 -10.20
CA LEU A 59 1.98 2.42 -10.87
C LEU A 59 3.43 2.90 -11.06
N GLY A 60 4.39 2.07 -10.62
CA GLY A 60 5.83 2.32 -10.75
C GLY A 60 6.42 3.22 -9.66
N GLU A 61 5.59 3.76 -8.76
CA GLU A 61 6.08 4.50 -7.60
C GLU A 61 6.80 3.55 -6.65
N THR A 62 7.98 3.96 -6.19
CA THR A 62 8.76 3.23 -5.18
C THR A 62 8.76 4.04 -3.90
N VAL A 63 8.33 3.43 -2.80
CA VAL A 63 8.29 4.09 -1.50
C VAL A 63 8.91 3.20 -0.42
N THR A 64 9.40 3.82 0.64
CA THR A 64 9.78 3.10 1.85
C THR A 64 8.61 3.09 2.82
N TRP A 65 8.14 1.90 3.18
CA TRP A 65 7.20 1.67 4.28
C TRP A 65 7.96 1.48 5.58
N GLU A 66 7.61 2.24 6.60
CA GLU A 66 8.03 2.04 7.99
C GLU A 66 6.79 1.79 8.85
N VAL A 67 6.58 0.52 9.21
CA VAL A 67 5.43 0.04 10.00
C VAL A 67 5.76 0.19 11.48
N LEU A 68 5.17 1.21 12.11
CA LEU A 68 5.41 1.57 13.51
C LEU A 68 4.58 0.72 14.49
N GLU A 69 3.39 0.32 14.07
CA GLU A 69 2.51 -0.63 14.75
C GLU A 69 1.98 -1.64 13.74
N PRO A 70 1.65 -2.89 14.13
CA PRO A 70 1.07 -3.86 13.19
C PRO A 70 -0.13 -3.26 12.45
N VAL A 71 -0.15 -3.40 11.13
CA VAL A 71 -1.11 -2.75 10.25
C VAL A 71 -2.01 -3.77 9.57
N LYS A 72 -3.25 -3.33 9.33
CA LYS A 72 -4.21 -4.00 8.45
C LYS A 72 -4.78 -2.95 7.51
N LYS A 73 -4.79 -3.23 6.20
CA LYS A 73 -5.36 -2.33 5.19
C LYS A 73 -6.31 -3.06 4.26
N ILE A 74 -7.38 -2.39 3.84
CA ILE A 74 -8.15 -2.79 2.66
C ILE A 74 -7.57 -2.06 1.45
N PHE A 75 -7.41 -2.75 0.34
CA PHE A 75 -6.84 -2.18 -0.88
C PHE A 75 -7.70 -2.48 -2.10
N HIS A 76 -7.57 -1.59 -3.08
CA HIS A 76 -8.04 -1.76 -4.44
C HIS A 76 -6.92 -1.35 -5.40
N ILE A 77 -6.40 -2.32 -6.14
CA ILE A 77 -5.34 -2.14 -7.12
C ILE A 77 -5.93 -2.30 -8.52
N HIS A 78 -5.64 -1.34 -9.39
CA HIS A 78 -5.94 -1.38 -10.81
C HIS A 78 -4.66 -1.55 -11.63
N ASN A 79 -4.57 -2.68 -12.34
CA ASN A 79 -3.45 -2.99 -13.22
C ASN A 79 -3.88 -2.73 -14.67
N LYS A 80 -3.26 -1.73 -15.33
CA LYS A 80 -3.60 -1.36 -16.72
C LYS A 80 -3.33 -2.46 -17.75
N GLU A 81 -2.39 -3.36 -17.43
CA GLU A 81 -1.95 -4.46 -18.31
C GLU A 81 -2.63 -5.80 -18.00
N GLY A 82 -3.49 -5.87 -16.97
CA GLY A 82 -4.21 -7.09 -16.62
C GLY A 82 -5.28 -7.45 -17.66
N ALA A 83 -5.46 -8.76 -17.90
CA ALA A 83 -6.49 -9.31 -18.79
C ALA A 83 -7.92 -9.01 -18.31
#